data_AF-R0JGA8-F1
#
_entry.id   AF-R0JGA8-F1
#
_cell.length_a   1.000
_cell.length_b   1.000
_cell.length_c   1.000
_cell.angle_alpha   90.00
_cell.angle_beta   90.00
_cell.angle_gamma   90.00
#
_symmetry.space_group_name_H-M   'P 1'
#
loop_
_entity.id
_entity.type
_entity.pdbx_description
1 polymer ?
#
loop_
_entity_poly.entity_id
_entity_poly.type
_entity_poly.pdbx_seq_one_letter_code
_entity_poly.pdbx_strand_id
1 'polypeptide(L)'
;SDVQLIKTGDKVGASEATLLNMLNISPFSFGLVIQQVFDNGSIYNPEVLDITEDTLHKRFLEGVRNVASVCLQIGYPTIASVPHSIINGYKRVLAVAVETDYTFPLAEKVKAFLADPSAFVVAA
;
A
#
# COMPACT_ATOMS: atom_id res chain seq x y z
N SER A 1 25.49 17.85 11.91
CA SER A 1 24.37 16.93 12.14
C SER A 1 23.13 17.76 12.33
N ASP A 2 22.05 17.48 11.60
CA ASP A 2 20.78 18.18 11.83
C ASP A 2 20.21 17.80 13.19
N VAL A 3 19.81 18.82 13.95
CA VAL A 3 19.24 18.66 15.29
C VAL A 3 17.85 19.27 15.27
N GLN A 4 16.85 18.48 15.67
CA GLN A 4 15.47 18.93 15.75
C GLN A 4 15.28 19.83 16.98
N LEU A 5 15.09 21.13 16.74
CA LEU A 5 15.00 22.14 17.80
C LEU A 5 13.66 22.13 18.55
N ILE A 6 12.55 21.91 17.84
CA ILE A 6 11.19 21.92 18.40
C ILE A 6 10.32 20.81 17.76
N LYS A 7 9.32 20.32 18.50
CA LYS A 7 8.33 19.36 17.98
C LYS A 7 7.03 20.06 17.62
N THR A 8 6.24 19.43 16.76
CA THR A 8 4.89 19.88 16.42
C THR A 8 4.02 19.91 17.67
N GLY A 9 3.51 21.09 18.04
CA GLY A 9 2.65 21.30 19.21
C GLY A 9 3.33 21.99 20.39
N ASP A 10 4.66 22.10 20.39
CA ASP A 10 5.40 22.85 21.42
C ASP A 10 5.30 24.35 21.19
N LYS A 11 5.14 25.13 22.27
CA LYS A 11 5.11 26.60 22.19
C LYS A 11 6.51 27.14 21.93
N VAL A 12 6.66 27.92 20.86
CA VAL A 12 7.92 28.56 20.51
C VAL A 12 8.25 29.67 21.52
N GLY A 13 9.42 29.60 22.14
CA GLY A 13 9.92 30.61 23.06
C GLY A 13 10.44 31.87 22.35
N ALA A 14 10.45 33.00 23.04
CA ALA A 14 10.93 34.28 22.47
C ALA A 14 12.42 34.22 22.04
N SER A 15 13.25 33.49 22.79
CA SER A 15 14.67 33.29 22.46
C SER A 15 14.86 32.45 21.19
N GLU A 16 14.08 31.40 21.02
CA GLU A 16 14.14 30.49 19.87
C GLU A 16 13.67 31.18 18.59
N ALA A 17 12.56 31.91 18.66
CA ALA A 17 12.05 32.69 17.53
C ALA A 17 13.05 33.76 17.06
N THR A 18 13.71 34.44 18.01
CA THR A 18 14.68 35.48 17.69
C THR A 18 15.94 34.90 17.04
N LEU A 19 16.43 33.75 17.54
CA LEU A 19 17.59 33.06 16.97
C LEU A 19 17.31 32.51 15.56
N LEU A 20 16.11 31.94 15.32
CA LEU A 20 15.69 31.47 13.99
C LEU A 20 15.62 32.62 12.98
N ASN A 21 15.10 33.79 13.40
CA ASN A 21 15.08 34.99 12.57
C ASN A 21 16.48 35.50 12.24
N MET A 22 17.42 35.51 13.20
CA MET A 22 18.82 35.91 12.95
C MET A 22 19.54 34.96 11.97
N LEU A 23 19.14 33.68 11.95
CA LEU A 23 19.65 32.68 11.02
C LEU A 23 18.96 32.73 9.64
N ASN A 24 18.01 33.65 9.42
CA ASN A 24 17.15 33.74 8.23
C ASN A 24 16.37 32.44 7.94
N ILE A 25 16.01 31.68 8.98
CA ILE A 25 15.22 30.46 8.86
C ILE A 25 13.78 30.77 9.28
N SER A 26 12.86 30.75 8.32
CA SER A 26 11.42 30.93 8.55
C SER A 26 10.68 29.60 8.31
N PRO A 27 10.48 28.78 9.36
CA PRO A 27 9.96 27.40 9.21
C PRO A 27 8.44 27.31 9.01
N PHE A 28 7.72 28.44 9.04
CA PHE A 28 6.27 28.49 8.93
C PHE A 28 5.82 29.45 7.84
N SER A 29 4.78 29.05 7.11
CA SER A 29 4.05 29.91 6.19
C SER A 29 2.74 30.34 6.86
N PHE A 30 2.43 31.63 6.83
CA PHE A 30 1.17 32.15 7.32
C PHE A 30 0.12 32.12 6.21
N GLY A 31 -1.07 31.64 6.54
CA GLY A 31 -2.21 31.55 5.62
C GLY A 31 -3.51 31.40 6.39
N LEU A 32 -4.63 31.42 5.66
CA LEU A 32 -5.95 31.16 6.23
C LEU A 32 -6.10 29.66 6.45
N VAL A 33 -6.31 29.25 7.70
CA VAL A 33 -6.67 27.87 8.04
C VAL A 33 -8.19 27.74 7.97
N ILE A 34 -8.67 26.89 7.05
CA ILE A 34 -10.09 26.61 6.91
C ILE A 34 -10.53 25.79 8.13
N GLN A 35 -11.59 26.22 8.82
CA GLN A 35 -12.14 25.46 9.97
C GLN A 35 -13.30 24.56 9.57
N GLN A 36 -14.17 25.03 8.69
CA GLN A 36 -15.32 24.28 8.19
C GLN A 36 -15.59 24.69 6.74
N VAL A 37 -16.06 23.74 5.95
CA VAL A 37 -16.47 23.96 4.56
C VAL A 37 -17.96 23.71 4.48
N PHE A 38 -18.72 24.69 3.98
CA PHE A 38 -20.13 24.50 3.65
C PHE A 38 -20.27 24.41 2.14
N ASP A 39 -20.83 23.30 1.66
CA ASP A 39 -21.11 23.11 0.24
C ASP A 39 -22.43 22.36 0.04
N ASN A 40 -23.26 22.88 -0.86
CA ASN A 40 -24.57 22.34 -1.26
C ASN A 40 -25.46 21.82 -0.11
N GLY A 41 -25.55 22.57 1.00
CA GLY A 41 -26.38 22.20 2.15
C GLY A 41 -25.73 21.26 3.17
N SER A 42 -24.49 20.83 2.94
CA SER A 42 -23.72 19.95 3.85
C SER A 42 -22.50 20.66 4.42
N ILE A 43 -22.16 20.32 5.67
CA ILE A 43 -20.97 20.83 6.36
C ILE A 43 -19.90 19.74 6.35
N TYR A 44 -18.74 20.05 5.80
CA TYR A 44 -17.57 19.16 5.72
C TYR A 44 -16.44 19.63 6.64
N ASN A 45 -15.72 18.66 7.19
CA ASN A 45 -14.45 18.89 7.88
C ASN A 45 -13.36 19.22 6.85
N PRO A 46 -12.44 20.17 7.11
CA PRO A 46 -11.30 20.47 6.25
C PRO A 46 -10.52 19.26 5.73
N GLU A 47 -10.44 18.17 6.50
CA GLU A 47 -9.78 16.91 6.12
C GLU A 47 -10.29 16.32 4.79
N VAL A 48 -11.54 16.61 4.40
CA VAL A 48 -12.09 16.15 3.12
C VAL A 48 -11.38 16.81 1.93
N LEU A 49 -10.84 18.02 2.10
CA LEU A 49 -10.06 18.71 1.08
C LEU A 49 -8.67 18.08 0.91
N ASP A 50 -8.15 17.40 1.94
CA ASP A 50 -6.83 16.77 1.94
C ASP A 50 -6.85 15.34 1.38
N ILE A 51 -7.94 14.92 0.74
CA ILE A 51 -8.04 13.59 0.12
C ILE A 51 -7.17 13.55 -1.14
N THR A 52 -6.13 12.70 -1.11
CA THR A 52 -5.26 12.45 -2.26
C THR A 52 -5.76 11.31 -3.14
N GLU A 53 -5.40 11.33 -4.43
CA GLU A 53 -5.72 10.24 -5.37
C GLU A 53 -5.17 8.89 -4.91
N ASP A 54 -4.00 8.87 -4.27
CA ASP A 54 -3.40 7.66 -3.69
C ASP A 54 -4.29 7.01 -2.64
N THR A 55 -4.95 7.84 -1.81
CA THR A 55 -5.86 7.38 -0.77
C THR A 55 -7.09 6.73 -1.42
N LEU A 56 -7.61 7.33 -2.49
CA LEU A 56 -8.74 6.79 -3.24
C LEU A 56 -8.38 5.46 -3.92
N HIS A 57 -7.21 5.40 -4.56
CA HIS A 57 -6.74 4.20 -5.25
C HIS A 57 -6.55 3.03 -4.27
N LYS A 58 -5.95 3.27 -3.09
CA LYS A 58 -5.80 2.24 -2.06
C LYS A 58 -7.15 1.68 -1.61
N ARG A 59 -8.13 2.54 -1.33
CA ARG A 59 -9.48 2.12 -0.91
C ARG A 59 -10.22 1.36 -2.00
N PHE A 60 -10.08 1.79 -3.26
CA PHE A 60 -10.66 1.08 -4.38
C PHE A 60 -10.08 -0.33 -4.53
N LEU A 61 -8.75 -0.46 -4.50
CA LEU A 61 -8.08 -1.76 -4.58
C LEU A 61 -8.43 -2.68 -3.40
N GLU A 62 -8.58 -2.12 -2.20
CA GLU A 62 -9.06 -2.85 -1.02
C GLU A 62 -10.45 -3.44 -1.27
N GLY A 63 -11.38 -2.65 -1.82
CA GLY A 63 -12.71 -3.12 -2.22
C GLY A 63 -12.65 -4.26 -3.25
N VAL A 64 -11.84 -4.10 -4.30
CA VAL A 64 -11.67 -5.14 -5.34
C VAL A 64 -11.10 -6.43 -4.76
N ARG A 65 -10.11 -6.34 -3.86
CA ARG A 65 -9.52 -7.51 -3.18
C ARG A 65 -10.55 -8.26 -2.34
N ASN A 66 -11.36 -7.53 -1.57
CA ASN A 66 -12.39 -8.14 -0.73
C ASN A 66 -13.45 -8.87 -1.56
N VAL A 67 -13.89 -8.27 -2.67
CA VAL A 67 -14.84 -8.92 -3.60
C VAL A 67 -14.19 -10.16 -4.24
N ALA A 68 -12.95 -10.04 -4.73
CA ALA A 68 -12.24 -11.16 -5.33
C ALA A 68 -12.06 -12.34 -4.36
N SER A 69 -11.73 -12.07 -3.09
CA SER A 69 -11.58 -13.11 -2.07
C SER A 69 -12.88 -13.83 -1.76
N VAL A 70 -13.99 -13.08 -1.66
CA VAL A 70 -15.31 -13.67 -1.45
C VAL A 70 -15.71 -14.53 -2.64
N CYS A 71 -15.61 -13.99 -3.87
CA CYS A 71 -15.92 -14.72 -5.10
C CYS A 71 -15.11 -16.01 -5.25
N LEU A 72 -13.83 -15.98 -4.88
CA LEU A 72 -12.96 -17.16 -4.89
C LEU A 72 -13.43 -18.22 -3.89
N GLN A 73 -13.79 -17.82 -2.67
CA GLN A 73 -14.22 -18.74 -1.62
C GLN A 73 -15.56 -19.41 -1.94
N ILE A 74 -16.52 -18.66 -2.50
CA ILE A 74 -17.82 -19.20 -2.90
C ILE A 74 -17.76 -19.97 -4.24
N GLY A 75 -16.62 -19.94 -4.93
CA GLY A 75 -16.45 -20.59 -6.24
C GLY A 75 -17.22 -19.91 -7.38
N TYR A 76 -17.60 -18.64 -7.23
CA TYR A 76 -18.33 -17.90 -8.26
C TYR A 76 -17.35 -17.20 -9.22
N PRO A 77 -17.38 -17.53 -10.53
CA PRO A 77 -16.43 -17.00 -11.49
C PRO A 77 -16.79 -15.57 -11.90
N THR A 78 -16.02 -14.60 -11.40
CA THR A 78 -16.02 -13.20 -11.85
C THR A 78 -14.70 -12.88 -12.53
N ILE A 79 -14.64 -11.78 -13.28
CA ILE A 79 -13.40 -11.34 -13.95
C ILE A 79 -12.22 -11.23 -12.95
N ALA A 80 -12.51 -10.83 -11.70
CA ALA A 80 -11.52 -10.74 -10.64
C ALA A 80 -11.12 -12.09 -10.01
N SER A 81 -12.04 -13.08 -9.94
CA SER A 81 -11.77 -14.37 -9.29
C SER A 81 -11.20 -15.44 -10.23
N VAL A 82 -11.53 -15.39 -11.54
CA VAL A 82 -11.12 -16.40 -12.53
C VAL A 82 -9.60 -16.65 -12.55
N PRO A 83 -8.72 -15.61 -12.60
CA PRO A 83 -7.28 -15.84 -12.60
C PRO A 83 -6.80 -16.57 -11.34
N HIS A 84 -7.36 -16.23 -10.19
CA HIS A 84 -7.02 -16.85 -8.90
C HIS A 84 -7.47 -18.31 -8.83
N SER A 85 -8.65 -18.64 -9.37
CA SER A 85 -9.16 -20.02 -9.42
C SER A 85 -8.28 -20.94 -10.25
N ILE A 86 -7.82 -20.47 -11.42
CA ILE A 86 -6.93 -21.24 -12.30
C ILE A 86 -5.58 -21.49 -11.62
N ILE A 87 -4.99 -20.46 -11.01
CA ILE A 87 -3.70 -20.57 -10.31
C ILE A 87 -3.81 -21.54 -9.11
N ASN A 88 -4.91 -21.51 -8.36
CA ASN A 88 -5.11 -22.44 -7.25
C ASN A 88 -5.28 -23.89 -7.74
N GLY A 89 -5.96 -24.10 -8.86
CA GLY A 89 -6.01 -25.40 -9.53
C GLY A 89 -4.62 -25.90 -9.92
N TYR A 90 -3.81 -25.02 -10.52
CA TYR A 90 -2.42 -25.32 -10.85
C TYR A 90 -1.58 -25.68 -9.61
N LYS A 91 -1.67 -24.89 -8.53
CA LYS A 91 -0.97 -25.16 -7.25
C LYS A 91 -1.32 -26.53 -6.67
N ARG A 92 -2.57 -26.96 -6.77
CA ARG A 92 -3.01 -28.29 -6.30
C ARG A 92 -2.37 -29.42 -7.09
N VAL A 93 -2.37 -29.34 -8.42
CA VAL A 93 -1.72 -30.34 -9.28
C VAL A 93 -0.20 -30.33 -9.08
N LEU A 94 0.38 -29.14 -8.93
CA LEU A 94 1.80 -28.96 -8.66
C LEU A 94 2.20 -29.58 -7.32
N ALA A 95 1.40 -29.41 -6.26
CA ALA A 95 1.68 -30.02 -4.96
C ALA A 95 1.75 -31.55 -5.04
N VAL A 96 0.83 -32.18 -5.78
CA VAL A 96 0.85 -33.63 -6.03
C VAL A 96 2.08 -34.02 -6.84
N ALA A 97 2.41 -33.25 -7.88
CA ALA A 97 3.59 -33.53 -8.68
C ALA A 97 4.90 -33.33 -7.90
N VAL A 98 4.99 -32.39 -6.96
CA VAL A 98 6.19 -32.20 -6.13
C VAL A 98 6.40 -33.38 -5.17
N GLU A 99 5.33 -33.88 -4.56
CA GLU A 99 5.39 -35.03 -3.64
C GLU A 99 5.64 -36.36 -4.35
N THR A 100 5.29 -36.46 -5.63
CA THR A 100 5.47 -37.68 -6.43
C THR A 100 6.65 -37.56 -7.40
N ASP A 101 7.18 -38.69 -7.87
CA ASP A 101 8.24 -38.69 -8.90
C ASP A 101 7.73 -38.32 -10.30
N TYR A 102 6.43 -38.06 -10.46
CA TYR A 102 5.84 -37.70 -11.74
C TYR A 102 6.15 -36.24 -12.09
N THR A 103 6.59 -36.00 -13.32
CA THR A 103 6.91 -34.65 -13.82
C THR A 103 6.03 -34.28 -15.00
N PHE A 104 5.74 -32.99 -15.12
CA PHE A 104 5.10 -32.41 -16.29
C PHE A 104 5.83 -31.10 -16.66
N PRO A 105 5.79 -30.63 -17.92
CA PRO A 105 6.65 -29.54 -18.41
C PRO A 105 6.62 -28.25 -17.58
N LEU A 106 5.49 -27.97 -16.94
CA LEU A 106 5.29 -26.79 -16.07
C LEU A 106 5.79 -27.03 -14.62
N ALA A 107 5.81 -28.27 -14.13
CA ALA A 107 6.34 -28.63 -12.80
C ALA A 107 7.86 -28.80 -12.78
N GLU A 108 8.49 -29.12 -13.91
CA GLU A 108 9.95 -29.29 -13.99
C GLU A 108 10.70 -28.04 -13.54
N LYS A 109 10.24 -26.85 -13.96
CA LYS A 109 10.83 -25.57 -13.54
C LYS A 109 10.72 -25.34 -12.04
N VAL A 110 9.61 -25.76 -11.41
CA VAL A 110 9.40 -25.61 -9.97
C VAL A 110 10.22 -26.64 -9.19
N LYS A 111 10.28 -27.89 -9.65
CA LYS A 111 11.13 -28.93 -9.04
C LYS A 111 12.61 -28.56 -9.14
N ALA A 112 13.07 -28.02 -10.26
CA ALA A 112 14.43 -27.52 -10.42
C ALA A 112 14.72 -26.34 -9.46
N PHE A 113 13.74 -25.45 -9.26
CA PHE A 113 13.86 -24.36 -8.28
C PHE A 113 13.93 -24.86 -6.83
N LEU A 114 13.17 -25.92 -6.49
CA LEU A 114 13.20 -26.53 -5.15
C LEU A 114 14.48 -27.34 -4.92
N ALA A 115 15.04 -27.96 -5.96
CA ALA A 115 16.29 -28.71 -5.87
C ALA A 115 17.53 -27.80 -5.77
N ASP A 116 17.54 -26.66 -6.47
CA ASP A 116 18.63 -25.67 -6.43
C ASP A 116 18.10 -24.23 -6.27
N PRO A 117 17.88 -23.76 -5.03
CA PRO A 117 17.39 -22.41 -4.75
C PRO A 117 18.36 -21.30 -5.17
N SER A 118 19.66 -21.60 -5.33
CA SER A 118 20.72 -20.63 -5.66
C SER A 118 20.83 -20.32 -7.15
N ALA A 119 20.26 -21.13 -8.04
CA ALA A 119 20.42 -20.97 -9.49
C ALA A 119 19.64 -19.79 -10.10
N PHE A 120 18.70 -19.19 -9.35
CA PHE A 120 17.78 -18.16 -9.85
C PHE A 120 17.76 -16.86 -9.04
N VAL A 121 18.68 -16.66 -8.10
CA VAL A 121 18.78 -15.44 -7.27
C VAL A 121 19.24 -14.20 -8.07
N VAL A 122 19.69 -14.36 -9.32
CA VAL A 122 20.30 -13.28 -10.13
C VAL A 122 19.31 -12.56 -11.07
N ALA A 123 18.00 -12.76 -10.92
CA ALA A 123 17.00 -11.99 -11.66
C ALA A 123 16.06 -11.22 -10.72
N ALA A 124 16.63 -10.26 -9.99
CA ALA A 124 15.91 -9.22 -9.25
C ALA A 124 16.25 -7.85 -9.88
#